data_AF-A0A4Q6FL40-F1
#
_entry.id   AF-A0A4Q6FL40-F1
#
_cell.length_a   1.000
_cell.length_b   1.000
_cell.length_c   1.000
_cell.angle_alpha   90.00
_cell.angle_beta   90.00
_cell.angle_gamma   90.00
#
_symmetry.space_group_name_H-M   'P 1'
#
loop_
_entity.id
_entity.type
_entity.pdbx_description
1 polymer ?
#
loop_
_entity_poly.entity_id
_entity_poly.type
_entity_poly.pdbx_seq_one_letter_code
_entity_poly.pdbx_strand_id
1 'polypeptide(L)'
;MVDTLTSYSRKAEILRTETLKPIVKKLQKTIQSRMLEDSEPRVVPPGLIRAAAFELSYLLIRHRQWHHAALLSELAIDFLTSEYMIAGGPATHIVESALDILHSYTPRELDWSSEDYEREFLEHLIICSLISRDEETLAIDIGFGRNVMSLLKSALDLESSPGVFNFASELTQETFAIMQAIFSEVDESPANMDLYRLKNLLQRDDATPKNRLKKEYLQTLNKILASCWPEGKTEKQLKDLVKDEHFGNDLRLLLRNGLIYEEPRALRQAALFRLSHKGYELTCMHFAFTHWHEVGNRLHLQDMPSAYQSTVLQILAKESVPQLQNLLETEGQYLSPIALRFVIDHMKQSRQEKGLLEIFSNLLHNRAHAWIRVEICQALPLSSGLSLAAELLDSLLNEDPSPMVRSAARAAVQRSRRKQSMPQTRSDGT
;
A
#
# COMPACT_ATOMS: atom_id res chain seq x y z
N MET A 1 -19.13 5.51 0.77
CA MET A 1 -19.57 6.10 -0.50
C MET A 1 -18.45 7.05 -0.89
N VAL A 2 -17.66 6.66 -1.90
CA VAL A 2 -16.46 7.42 -2.32
C VAL A 2 -16.85 8.83 -2.69
N ASP A 3 -16.05 9.80 -2.25
CA ASP A 3 -16.04 11.11 -2.87
C ASP A 3 -15.35 10.97 -4.23
N THR A 4 -16.15 10.80 -5.29
CA THR A 4 -15.68 10.62 -6.68
C THR A 4 -14.68 11.72 -7.09
N LEU A 5 -14.79 12.90 -6.48
CA LEU A 5 -13.88 14.03 -6.67
C LEU A 5 -12.46 13.74 -6.16
N THR A 6 -12.33 13.00 -5.05
CA THR A 6 -11.02 12.66 -4.48
C THR A 6 -10.26 11.69 -5.38
N SER A 7 -10.93 10.66 -5.91
CA SER A 7 -10.33 9.72 -6.87
C SER A 7 -9.88 10.42 -8.15
N TYR A 8 -10.75 11.24 -8.74
CA TYR A 8 -10.44 12.01 -9.94
C TYR A 8 -9.26 12.97 -9.71
N SER A 9 -9.20 13.62 -8.54
CA SER A 9 -8.12 14.55 -8.18
C SER A 9 -6.76 13.84 -8.11
N ARG A 10 -6.69 12.66 -7.48
CA ARG A 10 -5.46 11.86 -7.39
C ARG A 10 -4.97 11.39 -8.77
N LYS A 11 -5.88 10.91 -9.62
CA LYS A 11 -5.55 10.51 -11.01
C LYS A 11 -5.05 11.70 -11.83
N ALA A 12 -5.73 12.85 -11.69
CA ALA A 12 -5.34 14.08 -12.38
C ALA A 12 -3.97 14.60 -11.94
N GLU A 13 -3.62 14.47 -10.66
CA GLU A 13 -2.29 14.83 -10.15
C GLU A 13 -1.19 14.03 -10.83
N ILE A 14 -1.36 12.71 -10.95
CA ILE A 14 -0.42 11.82 -11.65
C ILE A 14 -0.26 12.24 -13.12
N LEU A 15 -1.36 12.52 -13.81
CA LEU A 15 -1.35 12.95 -15.21
C LEU A 15 -0.74 14.34 -15.43
N ARG A 16 -0.68 15.19 -14.40
CA ARG A 16 -0.13 16.55 -14.47
C ARG A 16 1.39 16.63 -14.30
N THR A 17 2.05 15.51 -14.01
CA THR A 17 3.51 15.42 -13.92
C THR A 17 4.16 15.99 -15.18
N GLU A 18 5.11 16.91 -15.03
CA GLU A 18 5.60 17.72 -16.16
C GLU A 18 6.19 16.91 -17.30
N THR A 19 6.88 15.82 -16.97
CA THR A 19 7.46 14.87 -17.93
C THR A 19 6.42 14.18 -18.80
N LEU A 20 5.18 14.04 -18.31
CA LEU A 20 4.10 13.31 -18.98
C LEU A 20 3.14 14.22 -19.75
N LYS A 21 3.18 15.53 -19.53
CA LYS A 21 2.24 16.49 -20.16
C LYS A 21 2.11 16.32 -21.69
N PRO A 22 3.19 16.14 -22.47
CA PRO A 22 3.08 16.03 -23.94
C PRO A 22 2.38 14.74 -24.38
N ILE A 23 2.74 13.61 -23.78
CA ILE A 23 2.18 12.29 -24.13
C ILE A 23 0.72 12.19 -23.68
N VAL A 24 0.40 12.68 -22.48
CA VAL A 24 -0.97 12.72 -21.94
C VAL A 24 -1.89 13.53 -22.85
N LYS A 25 -1.46 14.72 -23.28
CA LYS A 25 -2.27 15.57 -24.17
C LYS A 25 -2.53 14.90 -25.52
N LYS A 26 -1.53 14.21 -26.08
CA LYS A 26 -1.66 13.50 -27.35
C LYS A 26 -2.59 12.30 -27.22
N LEU A 27 -2.42 11.48 -26.17
CA LEU A 27 -3.30 10.36 -25.84
C LEU A 27 -4.75 10.81 -25.70
N GLN A 28 -5.02 11.79 -24.82
CA GLN A 28 -6.38 12.29 -24.58
C GLN A 28 -7.03 12.79 -25.87
N LYS A 29 -6.30 13.53 -26.71
CA LYS A 29 -6.82 14.00 -27.99
C LYS A 29 -7.14 12.85 -28.94
N THR A 30 -6.24 11.87 -29.09
CA THR A 30 -6.46 10.74 -30.00
C THR A 30 -7.61 9.87 -29.52
N ILE A 31 -7.62 9.48 -28.24
CA ILE A 31 -8.69 8.67 -27.65
C ILE A 31 -10.04 9.37 -27.83
N GLN A 32 -10.11 10.67 -27.53
CA GLN A 32 -11.35 11.44 -27.71
C GLN A 32 -11.77 11.52 -29.18
N SER A 33 -10.85 11.73 -30.12
CA SER A 33 -11.15 11.74 -31.56
C SER A 33 -11.74 10.41 -32.01
N ARG A 34 -11.08 9.30 -31.65
CA ARG A 34 -11.54 7.94 -31.99
C ARG A 34 -12.90 7.62 -31.39
N MET A 35 -13.10 7.95 -30.12
CA MET A 35 -14.41 7.79 -29.48
C MET A 35 -15.52 8.61 -30.17
N LEU A 36 -15.21 9.79 -30.72
CA LEU A 36 -16.19 10.60 -31.47
C LEU A 36 -16.42 10.13 -32.91
N GLU A 37 -15.41 9.52 -33.55
CA GLU A 37 -15.52 8.93 -34.88
C GLU A 37 -16.38 7.65 -34.86
N ASP A 38 -16.20 6.81 -33.84
CA ASP A 38 -16.86 5.50 -33.73
C ASP A 38 -18.19 5.55 -32.95
N SER A 39 -18.52 6.67 -32.30
CA SER A 39 -19.83 6.85 -31.69
C SER A 39 -20.81 7.48 -32.67
N GLU A 40 -21.90 6.79 -32.98
CA GLU A 40 -23.04 7.46 -33.57
C GLU A 40 -23.45 8.62 -32.63
N PRO A 41 -23.57 9.87 -33.12
CA PRO A 41 -23.77 11.06 -32.28
C PRO A 41 -25.06 11.06 -31.44
N ARG A 42 -25.87 9.99 -31.53
CA ARG A 42 -27.09 9.76 -30.76
C ARG A 42 -26.96 8.74 -29.63
N VAL A 43 -25.88 7.97 -29.55
CA VAL A 43 -25.79 6.77 -28.69
C VAL A 43 -24.97 6.98 -27.41
N VAL A 44 -23.92 7.83 -27.44
CA VAL A 44 -23.02 8.00 -26.29
C VAL A 44 -22.99 9.46 -25.78
N PRO A 45 -23.36 9.73 -24.52
CA PRO A 45 -23.32 11.08 -23.96
C PRO A 45 -21.91 11.70 -23.97
N PRO A 46 -21.73 12.99 -24.30
CA PRO A 46 -20.42 13.65 -24.28
C PRO A 46 -19.72 13.66 -22.91
N GLY A 47 -20.48 13.54 -21.82
CA GLY A 47 -19.93 13.35 -20.48
C GLY A 47 -19.21 12.00 -20.32
N LEU A 48 -19.79 10.94 -20.89
CA LEU A 48 -19.22 9.59 -20.85
C LEU A 48 -17.93 9.51 -21.65
N ILE A 49 -17.90 10.11 -22.84
CA ILE A 49 -16.69 10.16 -23.70
C ILE A 49 -15.53 10.85 -22.97
N ARG A 50 -15.80 11.99 -22.31
CA ARG A 50 -14.76 12.70 -21.54
C ARG A 50 -14.26 11.89 -20.34
N ALA A 51 -15.16 11.19 -19.64
CA ALA A 51 -14.78 10.33 -18.52
C ALA A 51 -13.95 9.14 -19.00
N ALA A 52 -14.40 8.43 -20.04
CA ALA A 52 -13.70 7.28 -20.63
C ALA A 52 -12.32 7.68 -21.16
N ALA A 53 -12.22 8.80 -21.88
CA ALA A 53 -10.94 9.29 -22.39
C ALA A 53 -9.96 9.65 -21.28
N PHE A 54 -10.44 10.29 -20.21
CA PHE A 54 -9.62 10.61 -19.03
C PHE A 54 -9.12 9.34 -18.33
N GLU A 55 -10.02 8.41 -18.05
CA GLU A 55 -9.72 7.17 -17.32
C GLU A 55 -8.83 6.23 -18.12
N LEU A 56 -9.07 6.06 -19.43
CA LEU A 56 -8.18 5.29 -20.30
C LEU A 56 -6.79 5.95 -20.40
N SER A 57 -6.72 7.28 -20.52
CA SER A 57 -5.43 7.97 -20.52
C SER A 57 -4.67 7.78 -19.22
N TYR A 58 -5.38 7.78 -18.08
CA TYR A 58 -4.79 7.48 -16.77
C TYR A 58 -4.23 6.05 -16.73
N LEU A 59 -5.05 5.06 -17.07
CA LEU A 59 -4.68 3.64 -17.12
C LEU A 59 -3.44 3.40 -17.97
N LEU A 60 -3.44 3.92 -19.20
CA LEU A 60 -2.34 3.74 -20.15
C LEU A 60 -1.05 4.43 -19.70
N ILE A 61 -1.14 5.62 -19.11
CA ILE A 61 0.04 6.32 -18.57
C ILE A 61 0.56 5.66 -17.30
N ARG A 62 -0.33 5.13 -16.47
CA ARG A 62 0.01 4.40 -15.25
C ARG A 62 0.83 3.14 -15.57
N HIS A 63 0.48 2.46 -16.66
CA HIS A 63 1.10 1.21 -17.10
C HIS A 63 2.04 1.34 -18.30
N ARG A 64 2.41 2.58 -18.69
CA ARG A 64 3.16 2.84 -19.93
C ARG A 64 4.45 2.03 -20.07
N GLN A 65 5.07 1.64 -18.97
CA GLN A 65 6.33 0.88 -19.00
C GLN A 65 6.16 -0.54 -19.51
N TRP A 66 4.93 -1.06 -19.44
CA TRP A 66 4.54 -2.38 -19.93
C TRP A 66 3.63 -2.28 -21.16
N HIS A 67 3.73 -1.19 -21.92
CA HIS A 67 2.92 -0.96 -23.11
C HIS A 67 3.07 -2.01 -24.23
N HIS A 68 4.06 -2.91 -24.11
CA HIS A 68 4.25 -4.07 -25.01
C HIS A 68 3.62 -5.38 -24.50
N ALA A 69 3.06 -5.41 -23.28
CA ALA A 69 2.34 -6.58 -22.78
C ALA A 69 1.00 -6.72 -23.52
N ALA A 70 0.69 -7.92 -24.02
CA ALA A 70 -0.54 -8.17 -24.75
C ALA A 70 -1.75 -8.02 -23.83
N LEU A 71 -1.64 -8.54 -22.61
CA LEU A 71 -2.68 -8.44 -21.58
C LEU A 71 -3.08 -6.99 -21.26
N LEU A 72 -2.16 -6.02 -21.32
CA LEU A 72 -2.52 -4.63 -21.08
C LEU A 72 -3.54 -4.13 -22.11
N SER A 73 -3.38 -4.50 -23.38
CA SER A 73 -4.32 -4.17 -24.45
C SER A 73 -5.68 -4.81 -24.19
N GLU A 74 -5.69 -6.12 -23.91
CA GLU A 74 -6.91 -6.89 -23.65
C GLU A 74 -7.69 -6.32 -22.46
N LEU A 75 -7.02 -6.08 -21.33
CA LEU A 75 -7.65 -5.49 -20.14
C LEU A 75 -8.13 -4.05 -20.37
N ALA A 76 -7.45 -3.26 -21.21
CA ALA A 76 -7.88 -1.92 -21.55
C ALA A 76 -9.14 -1.93 -22.46
N ILE A 77 -9.23 -2.90 -23.38
CA ILE A 77 -10.42 -3.13 -24.20
C ILE A 77 -11.58 -3.54 -23.30
N ASP A 78 -11.37 -4.52 -22.43
CA ASP A 78 -12.37 -5.00 -21.46
C ASP A 78 -12.82 -3.89 -20.52
N PHE A 79 -11.92 -3.01 -20.10
CA PHE A 79 -12.26 -1.85 -19.30
C PHE A 79 -13.25 -0.91 -20.02
N LEU A 80 -13.01 -0.60 -21.31
CA LEU A 80 -13.91 0.23 -22.09
C LEU A 80 -15.27 -0.44 -22.35
N THR A 81 -15.28 -1.75 -22.61
CA THR A 81 -16.51 -2.48 -22.89
C THR A 81 -17.38 -2.63 -21.65
N SER A 82 -16.77 -2.93 -20.51
CA SER A 82 -17.50 -3.26 -19.28
C SER A 82 -17.89 -2.05 -18.44
N GLU A 83 -17.03 -1.04 -18.31
CA GLU A 83 -17.30 0.15 -17.47
C GLU A 83 -17.98 1.28 -18.25
N TYR A 84 -17.71 1.37 -19.57
CA TYR A 84 -18.22 2.45 -20.44
C TYR A 84 -19.16 1.98 -21.54
N MET A 85 -19.45 0.68 -21.63
CA MET A 85 -20.38 0.10 -22.61
C MET A 85 -19.99 0.42 -24.07
N ILE A 86 -18.69 0.61 -24.32
CA ILE A 86 -18.17 0.82 -25.68
C ILE A 86 -18.08 -0.54 -26.37
N ALA A 87 -18.62 -0.68 -27.58
CA ALA A 87 -18.60 -1.94 -28.29
C ALA A 87 -17.15 -2.43 -28.55
N GLY A 88 -16.95 -3.75 -28.57
CA GLY A 88 -15.62 -4.38 -28.66
C GLY A 88 -14.77 -3.90 -29.84
N GLY A 89 -15.33 -3.86 -31.06
CA GLY A 89 -14.61 -3.37 -32.25
C GLY A 89 -14.07 -1.94 -32.10
N PRO A 90 -14.93 -0.95 -31.79
CA PRO A 90 -14.50 0.41 -31.45
C PRO A 90 -13.48 0.47 -30.30
N ALA A 91 -13.71 -0.28 -29.22
CA ALA A 91 -12.80 -0.32 -28.08
C ALA A 91 -11.39 -0.78 -28.49
N THR A 92 -11.28 -1.83 -29.29
CA THR A 92 -10.01 -2.32 -29.87
C THR A 92 -9.29 -1.21 -30.64
N HIS A 93 -9.99 -0.57 -31.59
CA HIS A 93 -9.38 0.47 -32.43
C HIS A 93 -8.92 1.71 -31.62
N ILE A 94 -9.68 2.09 -30.59
CA ILE A 94 -9.31 3.17 -29.65
C ILE A 94 -8.05 2.81 -28.88
N VAL A 95 -7.99 1.60 -28.32
CA VAL A 95 -6.87 1.13 -27.49
C VAL A 95 -5.59 0.98 -28.32
N GLU A 96 -5.67 0.35 -29.49
CA GLU A 96 -4.54 0.20 -30.41
C GLU A 96 -3.99 1.56 -30.84
N SER A 97 -4.87 2.50 -31.24
CA SER A 97 -4.48 3.87 -31.60
C SER A 97 -3.78 4.60 -30.44
N ALA A 98 -4.14 4.28 -29.19
CA ALA A 98 -3.53 4.88 -28.01
C ALA A 98 -2.18 4.21 -27.65
N LEU A 99 -2.07 2.88 -27.81
CA LEU A 99 -0.83 2.14 -27.62
C LEU A 99 0.24 2.53 -28.64
N ASP A 100 -0.14 2.80 -29.90
CA ASP A 100 0.78 3.34 -30.92
C ASP A 100 1.46 4.65 -30.47
N ILE A 101 0.73 5.48 -29.72
CA ILE A 101 1.30 6.69 -29.13
C ILE A 101 2.29 6.32 -28.04
N LEU A 102 1.97 5.37 -27.16
CA LEU A 102 2.91 4.93 -26.13
C LEU A 102 4.19 4.34 -26.75
N HIS A 103 4.07 3.50 -27.76
CA HIS A 103 5.20 2.91 -28.51
C HIS A 103 6.12 3.98 -29.11
N SER A 104 5.56 5.14 -29.48
CA SER A 104 6.32 6.25 -30.07
C SER A 104 7.03 7.14 -29.04
N TYR A 105 6.62 7.12 -27.76
CA TYR A 105 7.09 8.05 -26.72
C TYR A 105 7.78 7.37 -25.54
N THR A 106 7.56 6.08 -25.34
CA THR A 106 8.11 5.33 -24.21
C THR A 106 9.26 4.45 -24.71
N PRO A 107 10.46 4.54 -24.11
CA PRO A 107 11.57 3.67 -24.49
C PRO A 107 11.22 2.18 -24.32
N ARG A 108 11.64 1.37 -25.30
CA ARG A 108 11.57 -0.09 -25.23
C ARG A 108 12.86 -0.65 -24.63
N GLU A 109 12.71 -1.69 -23.81
CA GLU A 109 13.83 -2.53 -23.37
C GLU A 109 14.20 -3.47 -24.51
N LEU A 110 15.41 -3.32 -25.05
CA LEU A 110 15.85 -4.08 -26.23
C LEU A 110 16.00 -5.58 -25.93
N ASP A 111 16.31 -5.93 -24.69
CA ASP A 111 16.54 -7.32 -24.26
C ASP A 111 15.26 -8.03 -23.78
N TRP A 112 14.12 -7.35 -23.76
CA TRP A 112 12.85 -7.94 -23.32
C TRP A 112 12.06 -8.49 -24.50
N SER A 113 11.64 -9.74 -24.36
CA SER A 113 10.60 -10.36 -25.16
C SER A 113 9.22 -9.83 -24.75
N SER A 114 8.19 -10.10 -25.56
CA SER A 114 6.81 -9.77 -25.18
C SER A 114 6.38 -10.51 -23.91
N GLU A 115 6.86 -11.74 -23.71
CA GLU A 115 6.60 -12.53 -22.50
C GLU A 115 7.21 -11.89 -21.25
N ASP A 116 8.40 -11.30 -21.35
CA ASP A 116 9.00 -10.56 -20.22
C ASP A 116 8.14 -9.36 -19.82
N TYR A 117 7.59 -8.63 -20.81
CA TYR A 117 6.66 -7.53 -20.54
C TYR A 117 5.36 -8.00 -19.88
N GLU A 118 4.80 -9.11 -20.36
CA GLU A 118 3.60 -9.75 -19.82
C GLU A 118 3.80 -10.12 -18.35
N ARG A 119 4.89 -10.85 -18.05
CA ARG A 119 5.23 -11.32 -16.73
C ARG A 119 5.44 -10.18 -15.74
N GLU A 120 6.19 -9.15 -16.14
CA GLU A 120 6.45 -7.98 -15.32
C GLU A 120 5.17 -7.15 -15.07
N PHE A 121 4.27 -7.10 -16.05
CA PHE A 121 2.97 -6.46 -15.89
C PHE A 121 2.06 -7.22 -14.91
N LEU A 122 2.00 -8.55 -15.03
CA LEU A 122 1.25 -9.40 -14.10
C LEU A 122 1.79 -9.30 -12.67
N GLU A 123 3.12 -9.38 -12.50
CA GLU A 123 3.77 -9.18 -11.19
C GLU A 123 3.38 -7.82 -10.59
N HIS A 124 3.39 -6.76 -11.40
CA HIS A 124 2.97 -5.44 -10.96
C HIS A 124 1.54 -5.43 -10.42
N LEU A 125 0.59 -6.00 -11.16
CA LEU A 125 -0.82 -6.05 -10.77
C LEU A 125 -1.05 -6.89 -9.49
N ILE A 126 -0.38 -8.03 -9.37
CA ILE A 126 -0.45 -8.89 -8.18
C ILE A 126 0.09 -8.14 -6.96
N ILE A 127 1.28 -7.54 -7.05
CA ILE A 127 1.88 -6.80 -5.94
C ILE A 127 0.99 -5.63 -5.52
N CYS A 128 0.46 -4.86 -6.48
CA CYS A 128 -0.48 -3.79 -6.17
C CYS A 128 -1.73 -4.30 -5.41
N SER A 129 -2.23 -5.48 -5.79
CA SER A 129 -3.37 -6.12 -5.14
C SER A 129 -3.04 -6.57 -3.71
N LEU A 130 -1.84 -7.12 -3.48
CA LEU A 130 -1.40 -7.59 -2.17
C LEU A 130 -1.13 -6.45 -1.17
N ILE A 131 -0.63 -5.30 -1.64
CA ILE A 131 -0.27 -4.17 -0.75
C ILE A 131 -1.45 -3.23 -0.47
N SER A 132 -2.50 -3.27 -1.29
CA SER A 132 -3.62 -2.34 -1.13
C SER A 132 -4.42 -2.67 0.13
N ARG A 133 -4.80 -1.63 0.87
CA ARG A 133 -5.58 -1.76 2.12
C ARG A 133 -7.08 -1.83 1.86
N ASP A 134 -7.52 -1.36 0.70
CA ASP A 134 -8.91 -1.25 0.31
C ASP A 134 -9.06 -1.26 -1.22
N GLU A 135 -10.27 -1.54 -1.72
CA GLU A 135 -10.55 -1.61 -3.16
C GLU A 135 -10.46 -0.25 -3.85
N GLU A 136 -10.70 0.85 -3.13
CA GLU A 136 -10.75 2.19 -3.72
C GLU A 136 -9.34 2.68 -4.04
N THR A 137 -8.41 2.49 -3.09
CA THR A 137 -6.98 2.73 -3.27
C THR A 137 -6.42 1.81 -4.35
N LEU A 138 -6.83 0.53 -4.36
CA LEU A 138 -6.40 -0.43 -5.38
C LEU A 138 -6.78 0.08 -6.77
N ALA A 139 -8.05 0.45 -6.99
CA ALA A 139 -8.54 0.95 -8.29
C ALA A 139 -7.76 2.18 -8.79
N ILE A 140 -7.33 3.06 -7.88
CA ILE A 140 -6.46 4.17 -8.24
C ILE A 140 -5.07 3.65 -8.61
N ASP A 141 -4.49 2.76 -7.81
CA ASP A 141 -3.12 2.29 -8.00
C ASP A 141 -2.92 1.40 -9.23
N ILE A 142 -3.90 0.57 -9.58
CA ILE A 142 -3.90 -0.23 -10.81
C ILE A 142 -4.56 0.49 -11.98
N GLY A 143 -5.34 1.54 -11.78
CA GLY A 143 -6.01 2.28 -12.87
C GLY A 143 -7.08 1.51 -13.64
N PHE A 144 -7.38 0.26 -13.27
CA PHE A 144 -8.50 -0.52 -13.78
C PHE A 144 -9.72 -0.45 -12.85
N GLY A 145 -10.89 -0.72 -13.43
CA GLY A 145 -12.17 -0.79 -12.74
C GLY A 145 -12.38 -2.07 -11.92
N ARG A 146 -13.61 -2.28 -11.45
CA ARG A 146 -13.96 -3.37 -10.53
C ARG A 146 -13.80 -4.76 -11.14
N ASN A 147 -13.92 -4.84 -12.45
CA ASN A 147 -13.94 -6.11 -13.17
C ASN A 147 -12.54 -6.75 -13.15
N VAL A 148 -11.50 -5.98 -13.46
CA VAL A 148 -10.10 -6.43 -13.35
C VAL A 148 -9.70 -6.69 -11.90
N MET A 149 -10.19 -5.89 -10.95
CA MET A 149 -9.96 -6.16 -9.53
C MET A 149 -10.58 -7.49 -9.09
N SER A 150 -11.81 -7.79 -9.54
CA SER A 150 -12.45 -9.07 -9.26
C SER A 150 -11.67 -10.23 -9.85
N LEU A 151 -11.14 -10.07 -11.07
CA LEU A 151 -10.30 -11.08 -11.73
C LEU A 151 -9.02 -11.34 -10.93
N LEU A 152 -8.31 -10.28 -10.55
CA LEU A 152 -7.09 -10.39 -9.73
C LEU A 152 -7.38 -11.04 -8.38
N LYS A 153 -8.47 -10.66 -7.72
CA LYS A 153 -8.87 -11.25 -6.43
C LYS A 153 -9.22 -12.71 -6.55
N SER A 154 -10.01 -13.09 -7.54
CA SER A 154 -10.37 -14.49 -7.71
C SER A 154 -9.21 -15.35 -8.20
N ALA A 155 -8.23 -14.77 -8.90
CA ALA A 155 -6.95 -15.44 -9.15
C ALA A 155 -6.16 -15.66 -7.84
N LEU A 156 -6.16 -14.69 -6.92
CA LEU A 156 -5.60 -14.84 -5.58
C LEU A 156 -6.31 -15.96 -4.77
N ASP A 157 -7.62 -16.15 -4.98
CA ASP A 157 -8.43 -17.15 -4.28
C ASP A 157 -8.29 -18.60 -4.85
N LEU A 158 -7.57 -18.81 -5.96
CA LEU A 158 -7.46 -20.12 -6.64
C LEU A 158 -6.83 -21.23 -5.79
N GLU A 159 -6.11 -20.91 -4.71
CA GLU A 159 -5.68 -21.92 -3.72
C GLU A 159 -6.86 -22.59 -3.00
N SER A 160 -8.03 -21.95 -2.96
CA SER A 160 -9.15 -22.35 -2.11
C SER A 160 -10.37 -22.92 -2.85
N SER A 161 -10.42 -22.85 -4.19
CA SER A 161 -11.53 -23.40 -4.98
C SER A 161 -11.12 -23.71 -6.42
N PRO A 162 -10.67 -24.95 -6.71
CA PRO A 162 -10.40 -25.38 -8.08
C PRO A 162 -11.72 -25.49 -8.86
N GLY A 163 -11.97 -24.56 -9.80
CA GLY A 163 -13.09 -24.70 -10.75
C GLY A 163 -13.83 -23.43 -11.18
N VAL A 164 -13.44 -22.23 -10.74
CA VAL A 164 -14.24 -21.00 -10.98
C VAL A 164 -13.67 -20.08 -12.07
N PHE A 165 -12.51 -20.35 -12.68
CA PHE A 165 -11.92 -19.48 -13.70
C PHE A 165 -11.82 -20.13 -15.08
N ASN A 166 -12.51 -19.53 -16.07
CA ASN A 166 -12.31 -19.76 -17.50
C ASN A 166 -11.64 -18.52 -18.11
N PHE A 167 -10.37 -18.29 -17.76
CA PHE A 167 -9.46 -17.57 -18.67
C PHE A 167 -8.69 -18.61 -19.49
N ALA A 168 -7.97 -18.21 -20.55
CA ALA A 168 -7.04 -19.11 -21.23
C ALA A 168 -6.13 -19.78 -20.18
N SER A 169 -6.05 -21.12 -20.21
CA SER A 169 -5.39 -21.91 -19.17
C SER A 169 -3.93 -21.49 -18.92
N GLU A 170 -3.29 -20.96 -19.96
CA GLU A 170 -1.90 -20.49 -19.97
C GLU A 170 -1.71 -19.27 -19.06
N LEU A 171 -2.55 -18.23 -19.18
CA LEU A 171 -2.47 -17.03 -18.33
C LEU A 171 -2.75 -17.36 -16.85
N THR A 172 -3.67 -18.29 -16.61
CA THR A 172 -3.99 -18.74 -15.25
C THR A 172 -2.80 -19.46 -14.61
N GLN A 173 -2.11 -20.31 -15.38
CA GLN A 173 -0.89 -20.99 -14.92
C GLN A 173 0.25 -20.00 -14.66
N GLU A 174 0.45 -19.03 -15.53
CA GLU A 174 1.50 -18.01 -15.37
C GLU A 174 1.23 -17.11 -14.16
N THR A 175 -0.01 -16.65 -13.99
CA THR A 175 -0.43 -15.87 -12.82
C THR A 175 -0.17 -16.66 -11.54
N PHE A 176 -0.54 -17.93 -11.51
CA PHE A 176 -0.30 -18.82 -10.37
C PHE A 176 1.20 -19.00 -10.08
N ALA A 177 2.02 -19.22 -11.11
CA ALA A 177 3.47 -19.36 -10.96
C ALA A 177 4.13 -18.10 -10.39
N ILE A 178 3.70 -16.91 -10.84
CA ILE A 178 4.17 -15.62 -10.32
C ILE A 178 3.74 -15.45 -8.86
N MET A 179 2.47 -15.71 -8.54
CA MET A 179 1.97 -15.63 -7.16
C MET A 179 2.73 -16.56 -6.22
N GLN A 180 2.93 -17.83 -6.63
CA GLN A 180 3.63 -18.81 -5.81
C GLN A 180 5.07 -18.37 -5.54
N ALA A 181 5.76 -17.80 -6.54
CA ALA A 181 7.10 -17.24 -6.36
C ALA A 181 7.09 -16.08 -5.36
N ILE A 182 6.17 -15.11 -5.52
CA ILE A 182 6.03 -13.98 -4.60
C ILE A 182 5.76 -14.47 -3.18
N PHE A 183 4.80 -15.37 -2.98
CA PHE A 183 4.45 -15.87 -1.65
C PHE A 183 5.60 -16.63 -1.02
N SER A 184 6.30 -17.49 -1.78
CA SER A 184 7.50 -18.17 -1.28
C SER A 184 8.57 -17.17 -0.82
N GLU A 185 8.82 -16.11 -1.59
CA GLU A 185 9.77 -15.07 -1.20
C GLU A 185 9.30 -14.26 0.02
N VAL A 186 8.01 -13.95 0.13
CA VAL A 186 7.45 -13.21 1.27
C VAL A 186 7.44 -14.06 2.54
N ASP A 187 7.22 -15.36 2.41
CA ASP A 187 7.31 -16.32 3.52
C ASP A 187 8.76 -16.49 4.00
N GLU A 188 9.73 -16.48 3.08
CA GLU A 188 11.16 -16.43 3.44
C GLU A 188 11.53 -15.15 4.20
N SER A 189 11.03 -14.01 3.74
CA SER A 189 11.20 -12.73 4.43
C SER A 189 10.12 -11.73 4.05
N PRO A 190 9.32 -11.24 5.00
CA PRO A 190 8.33 -10.18 4.76
C PRO A 190 8.95 -8.88 4.20
N ALA A 191 10.26 -8.69 4.37
CA ALA A 191 11.01 -7.57 3.80
C ALA A 191 11.08 -7.61 2.26
N ASN A 192 10.84 -8.76 1.63
CA ASN A 192 10.83 -8.86 0.17
C ASN A 192 9.69 -8.05 -0.46
N MET A 193 8.60 -7.76 0.28
CA MET A 193 7.57 -6.81 -0.18
C MET A 193 8.12 -5.40 -0.42
N ASP A 194 9.09 -4.94 0.37
CA ASP A 194 9.72 -3.64 0.16
C ASP A 194 10.52 -3.63 -1.16
N LEU A 195 11.13 -4.77 -1.53
CA LEU A 195 11.86 -4.91 -2.80
C LEU A 195 10.92 -4.82 -4.00
N TYR A 196 9.76 -5.49 -3.95
CA TYR A 196 8.74 -5.38 -5.01
C TYR A 196 8.19 -3.95 -5.12
N ARG A 197 7.95 -3.28 -3.99
CA ARG A 197 7.53 -1.86 -3.99
C ARG A 197 8.60 -0.95 -4.59
N LEU A 198 9.88 -1.21 -4.30
CA LEU A 198 11.01 -0.51 -4.92
C LEU A 198 11.09 -0.77 -6.42
N LYS A 199 11.00 -2.02 -6.85
CA LYS A 199 10.99 -2.42 -8.26
C LYS A 199 9.90 -1.68 -9.04
N ASN A 200 8.66 -1.77 -8.57
CA ASN A 200 7.50 -1.10 -9.17
C ASN A 200 7.68 0.42 -9.30
N LEU A 201 8.30 1.04 -8.30
CA LEU A 201 8.58 2.47 -8.33
C LEU A 201 9.66 2.80 -9.37
N LEU A 202 10.77 2.07 -9.36
CA LEU A 202 11.91 2.34 -10.23
C LEU A 202 11.63 2.01 -11.70
N GLN A 203 10.81 0.99 -11.99
CA GLN A 203 10.39 0.66 -13.35
C GLN A 203 9.65 1.81 -14.04
N ARG A 204 8.96 2.66 -13.26
CA ARG A 204 8.22 3.84 -13.76
C ARG A 204 9.10 5.02 -14.16
N ASP A 205 10.37 4.97 -13.80
CA ASP A 205 11.36 5.98 -14.15
C ASP A 205 12.07 5.57 -15.45
N ASP A 206 11.96 6.42 -16.48
CA ASP A 206 12.41 6.12 -17.84
C ASP A 206 13.94 5.97 -17.95
N ALA A 207 14.70 6.45 -16.96
CA ALA A 207 16.15 6.35 -16.92
C ALA A 207 16.65 5.20 -16.04
N THR A 208 15.76 4.35 -15.54
CA THR A 208 16.12 3.12 -14.85
C THR A 208 16.34 2.00 -15.86
N PRO A 209 17.52 1.34 -15.86
CA PRO A 209 17.73 0.12 -16.64
C PRO A 209 16.93 -1.03 -16.03
N LYS A 210 15.78 -1.38 -16.63
CA LYS A 210 14.83 -2.32 -16.02
C LYS A 210 15.40 -3.73 -15.89
N ASN A 211 16.26 -4.14 -16.83
CA ASN A 211 16.98 -5.42 -16.79
C ASN A 211 17.91 -5.58 -15.57
N ARG A 212 18.29 -4.48 -14.90
CA ARG A 212 19.10 -4.50 -13.68
C ARG A 212 18.27 -4.67 -12.41
N LEU A 213 16.94 -4.53 -12.45
CA LEU A 213 16.06 -4.57 -11.29
C LEU A 213 15.81 -5.99 -10.77
N LYS A 214 16.89 -6.75 -10.60
CA LYS A 214 16.91 -8.08 -9.98
C LYS A 214 16.97 -7.95 -8.46
N LYS A 215 16.61 -9.04 -7.77
CA LYS A 215 16.53 -9.10 -6.31
C LYS A 215 17.81 -8.60 -5.63
N GLU A 216 18.99 -9.02 -6.09
CA GLU A 216 20.28 -8.65 -5.49
C GLU A 216 20.56 -7.15 -5.60
N TYR A 217 20.23 -6.56 -6.77
CA TYR A 217 20.40 -5.12 -6.97
C TYR A 217 19.39 -4.32 -6.15
N LEU A 218 18.13 -4.78 -6.08
CA LEU A 218 17.11 -4.16 -5.24
C LEU A 218 17.47 -4.24 -3.75
N GLN A 219 18.05 -5.35 -3.30
CA GLN A 219 18.58 -5.50 -1.94
C GLN A 219 19.70 -4.49 -1.66
N THR A 220 20.61 -4.29 -2.62
CA THR A 220 21.64 -3.25 -2.54
C THR A 220 21.04 -1.85 -2.38
N LEU A 221 20.07 -1.48 -3.22
CA LEU A 221 19.38 -0.18 -3.11
C LEU A 221 18.64 -0.04 -1.77
N ASN A 222 17.95 -1.09 -1.34
CA ASN A 222 17.23 -1.10 -0.07
C ASN A 222 18.18 -0.96 1.13
N LYS A 223 19.37 -1.56 1.06
CA LYS A 223 20.43 -1.40 2.06
C LYS A 223 20.94 0.04 2.15
N ILE A 224 21.05 0.74 1.03
CA ILE A 224 21.38 2.18 0.99
C ILE A 224 20.27 2.97 1.69
N LEU A 225 19.00 2.71 1.33
CA LEU A 225 17.83 3.39 1.91
C LEU A 225 17.76 3.20 3.42
N ALA A 226 17.80 1.96 3.89
CA ALA A 226 17.75 1.62 5.31
C ALA A 226 18.90 2.27 6.10
N SER A 227 20.09 2.38 5.47
CA SER A 227 21.26 3.04 6.07
C SER A 227 21.15 4.55 6.20
N CYS A 228 20.21 5.20 5.49
CA CYS A 228 19.97 6.64 5.59
C CYS A 228 19.11 7.02 6.82
N TRP A 229 18.65 6.04 7.61
CA TRP A 229 17.93 6.23 8.85
C TRP A 229 18.77 5.75 10.05
N PRO A 230 18.63 6.35 11.26
CA PRO A 230 17.87 7.56 11.60
C PRO A 230 18.65 8.86 11.38
N GLU A 231 19.98 8.79 11.47
CA GLU A 231 20.84 9.98 11.51
C GLU A 231 21.28 10.48 10.13
N GLY A 232 20.99 9.72 9.07
CA GLY A 232 21.57 9.95 7.75
C GLY A 232 23.03 9.49 7.66
N LYS A 233 23.54 9.38 6.43
CA LYS A 233 24.94 9.02 6.16
C LYS A 233 25.53 9.91 5.08
N THR A 234 26.82 10.17 5.18
CA THR A 234 27.57 10.83 4.11
C THR A 234 27.71 9.92 2.89
N GLU A 235 27.94 10.50 1.72
CA GLU A 235 28.20 9.74 0.49
C GLU A 235 29.30 8.68 0.68
N LYS A 236 30.40 9.08 1.35
CA LYS A 236 31.53 8.18 1.64
C LYS A 236 31.11 6.98 2.48
N GLN A 237 30.36 7.19 3.56
CA GLN A 237 29.89 6.11 4.43
C GLN A 237 28.95 5.14 3.71
N LEU A 238 28.09 5.65 2.81
CA LEU A 238 27.21 4.83 2.00
C LEU A 238 27.99 4.04 0.95
N LYS A 239 28.97 4.67 0.28
CA LYS A 239 29.84 4.00 -0.68
C LYS A 239 30.65 2.87 -0.05
N ASP A 240 31.22 3.10 1.13
CA ASP A 240 32.00 2.11 1.88
C ASP A 240 31.15 0.89 2.30
N LEU A 241 29.83 1.07 2.46
CA LEU A 241 28.88 0.04 2.91
C LEU A 241 28.42 -0.90 1.79
N VAL A 242 28.33 -0.41 0.55
CA VAL A 242 27.88 -1.19 -0.60
C VAL A 242 29.05 -1.71 -1.42
N LYS A 243 30.14 -0.93 -1.53
CA LYS A 243 31.31 -1.24 -2.37
C LYS A 243 30.94 -1.52 -3.83
N ASP A 244 29.94 -0.80 -4.34
CA ASP A 244 29.49 -0.90 -5.73
C ASP A 244 30.17 0.15 -6.60
N GLU A 245 30.61 -0.26 -7.79
CA GLU A 245 31.19 0.62 -8.80
C GLU A 245 30.16 1.62 -9.36
N HIS A 246 28.87 1.26 -9.32
CA HIS A 246 27.76 2.07 -9.82
C HIS A 246 27.09 2.95 -8.76
N PHE A 247 27.64 2.98 -7.52
CA PHE A 247 27.05 3.68 -6.38
C PHE A 247 26.61 5.12 -6.66
N GLY A 248 27.40 5.90 -7.43
CA GLY A 248 27.06 7.28 -7.76
C GLY A 248 25.84 7.42 -8.69
N ASN A 249 25.54 6.41 -9.51
CA ASN A 249 24.31 6.37 -10.31
C ASN A 249 23.12 5.96 -9.44
N ASP A 250 23.31 4.98 -8.57
CA ASP A 250 22.28 4.49 -7.65
C ASP A 250 21.81 5.60 -6.71
N LEU A 251 22.75 6.36 -6.11
CA LEU A 251 22.42 7.47 -5.23
C LEU A 251 21.61 8.56 -5.95
N ARG A 252 21.98 8.89 -7.20
CA ARG A 252 21.23 9.83 -8.04
C ARG A 252 19.85 9.31 -8.41
N LEU A 253 19.72 8.02 -8.67
CA LEU A 253 18.44 7.37 -8.94
C LEU A 253 17.49 7.49 -7.73
N LEU A 254 17.99 7.21 -6.52
CA LEU A 254 17.21 7.32 -5.28
C LEU A 254 16.81 8.77 -4.95
N LEU A 255 17.71 9.75 -5.19
CA LEU A 255 17.41 11.17 -5.05
C LEU A 255 16.33 11.62 -6.04
N ARG A 256 16.47 11.29 -7.33
CA ARG A 256 15.52 11.66 -8.39
C ARG A 256 14.12 11.12 -8.11
N ASN A 257 14.05 9.91 -7.56
CA ASN A 257 12.79 9.26 -7.19
C ASN A 257 12.21 9.74 -5.86
N GLY A 258 12.88 10.69 -5.21
CA GLY A 258 12.47 11.31 -3.95
C GLY A 258 12.46 10.33 -2.79
N LEU A 259 13.29 9.28 -2.83
CA LEU A 259 13.40 8.29 -1.75
C LEU A 259 14.36 8.74 -0.66
N ILE A 260 15.34 9.57 -1.04
CA ILE A 260 16.28 10.23 -0.14
C ILE A 260 16.37 11.71 -0.51
N TYR A 261 16.88 12.53 0.40
CA TYR A 261 17.24 13.92 0.14
C TYR A 261 18.61 14.22 0.74
N GLU A 262 19.26 15.24 0.18
CA GLU A 262 20.54 15.75 0.67
C GLU A 262 20.28 16.88 1.67
N GLU A 263 20.76 16.70 2.90
CA GLU A 263 20.75 17.71 3.95
C GLU A 263 22.11 18.44 3.95
N PRO A 264 22.13 19.74 3.56
CA PRO A 264 23.37 20.52 3.60
C PRO A 264 23.79 20.78 5.05
N ARG A 265 25.07 20.60 5.33
CA ARG A 265 25.66 20.91 6.64
C ARG A 265 26.47 22.21 6.61
N ALA A 266 26.86 22.68 7.79
CA ALA A 266 27.69 23.87 7.94
C ALA A 266 28.97 23.80 7.08
N LEU A 267 29.51 24.97 6.72
CA LEU A 267 30.71 25.11 5.89
C LEU A 267 31.82 24.12 6.30
N ARG A 268 32.26 23.29 5.34
CA ARG A 268 33.30 22.23 5.44
C ARG A 268 32.86 20.86 5.98
N GLN A 269 31.58 20.63 6.25
CA GLN A 269 31.07 19.29 6.54
C GLN A 269 30.48 18.65 5.28
N ALA A 270 30.69 17.34 5.10
CA ALA A 270 30.04 16.59 4.03
C ALA A 270 28.52 16.58 4.26
N ALA A 271 27.75 16.71 3.16
CA ALA A 271 26.30 16.61 3.22
C ALA A 271 25.87 15.22 3.69
N LEU A 272 24.71 15.16 4.34
CA LEU A 272 24.10 13.90 4.74
C LEU A 272 22.97 13.54 3.79
N PHE A 273 22.93 12.27 3.40
CA PHE A 273 21.77 11.69 2.74
C PHE A 273 20.85 11.12 3.80
N ARG A 274 19.60 11.60 3.79
CA ARG A 274 18.55 11.17 4.69
C ARG A 274 17.39 10.57 3.93
N LEU A 275 16.71 9.65 4.61
CA LEU A 275 15.51 9.03 4.08
C LEU A 275 14.37 10.06 3.99
N SER A 276 13.71 10.15 2.84
CA SER A 276 12.50 10.96 2.70
C SER A 276 11.30 10.24 3.33
N HIS A 277 10.15 10.92 3.42
CA HIS A 277 8.91 10.24 3.83
C HIS A 277 8.55 9.07 2.89
N LYS A 278 8.76 9.23 1.59
CA LYS A 278 8.48 8.19 0.59
C LYS A 278 9.43 7.00 0.72
N GLY A 279 10.72 7.27 0.94
CA GLY A 279 11.71 6.21 1.23
C GLY A 279 11.39 5.47 2.52
N TYR A 280 10.97 6.22 3.54
CA TYR A 280 10.57 5.68 4.84
C TYR A 280 9.39 4.70 4.73
N GLU A 281 8.32 5.07 4.03
CA GLU A 281 7.19 4.15 3.81
C GLU A 281 7.57 2.90 3.02
N LEU A 282 8.62 3.00 2.19
CA LEU A 282 9.08 1.91 1.36
C LEU A 282 9.97 0.92 2.11
N THR A 283 10.67 1.33 3.17
CA THR A 283 11.61 0.46 3.90
C THR A 283 11.08 -0.07 5.24
N CYS A 284 9.78 0.08 5.51
CA CYS A 284 9.17 -0.27 6.80
C CYS A 284 9.33 -1.75 7.16
N MET A 285 9.08 -2.66 6.22
CA MET A 285 9.14 -4.11 6.49
C MET A 285 10.58 -4.56 6.67
N HIS A 286 11.49 -4.07 5.83
CA HIS A 286 12.91 -4.35 5.92
C HIS A 286 13.50 -3.83 7.22
N PHE A 287 13.17 -2.58 7.61
CA PHE A 287 13.56 -2.04 8.89
C PHE A 287 13.09 -2.93 10.04
N ALA A 288 11.79 -3.22 10.07
CA ALA A 288 11.18 -3.99 11.13
C ALA A 288 11.79 -5.39 11.21
N PHE A 289 11.99 -6.08 10.08
CA PHE A 289 12.57 -7.42 10.01
C PHE A 289 14.05 -7.45 10.45
N THR A 290 14.87 -6.51 9.97
CA THR A 290 16.31 -6.47 10.27
C THR A 290 16.61 -6.02 11.70
N HIS A 291 15.84 -5.07 12.23
CA HIS A 291 16.11 -4.46 13.54
C HIS A 291 15.19 -4.98 14.63
N TRP A 292 14.32 -5.94 14.34
CA TRP A 292 13.34 -6.49 15.28
C TRP A 292 14.02 -6.97 16.59
N HIS A 293 15.13 -7.70 16.50
CA HIS A 293 15.89 -8.17 17.66
C HIS A 293 16.60 -7.04 18.43
N GLU A 294 16.89 -5.92 17.75
CA GLU A 294 17.54 -4.75 18.34
C GLU A 294 16.54 -3.78 18.99
N VAL A 295 15.26 -3.86 18.61
CA VAL A 295 14.17 -3.05 19.19
C VAL A 295 14.10 -3.21 20.72
N GLY A 296 14.32 -4.41 21.26
CA GLY A 296 14.26 -4.63 22.70
C GLY A 296 15.47 -4.10 23.49
N ASN A 297 16.63 -3.91 22.85
CA ASN A 297 17.90 -3.65 23.55
C ASN A 297 18.62 -2.36 23.13
N ARG A 298 18.28 -1.77 21.98
CA ARG A 298 18.97 -0.60 21.40
C ARG A 298 18.05 0.41 20.73
N LEU A 299 16.93 -0.02 20.17
CA LEU A 299 16.03 0.81 19.39
C LEU A 299 14.66 0.92 20.07
N HIS A 300 14.42 1.99 20.82
CA HIS A 300 13.17 2.19 21.55
C HIS A 300 12.05 2.70 20.62
N LEU A 301 10.79 2.37 20.92
CA LEU A 301 9.60 2.83 20.18
C LEU A 301 9.58 4.36 20.05
N GLN A 302 10.02 5.10 21.08
CA GLN A 302 10.09 6.56 21.06
C GLN A 302 10.97 7.12 19.93
N ASP A 303 12.01 6.36 19.53
CA ASP A 303 12.98 6.75 18.52
C ASP A 303 12.55 6.29 17.12
N MET A 304 11.51 5.44 17.05
CA MET A 304 10.94 4.94 15.82
C MET A 304 9.82 5.84 15.32
N PRO A 305 9.77 6.16 14.02
CA PRO A 305 8.63 6.87 13.48
C PRO A 305 7.41 5.94 13.37
N SER A 306 6.23 6.54 13.26
CA SER A 306 4.93 5.88 13.47
C SER A 306 4.68 4.62 12.63
N ALA A 307 5.06 4.62 11.35
CA ALA A 307 4.81 3.46 10.49
C ALA A 307 5.66 2.24 10.88
N TYR A 308 6.90 2.47 11.32
CA TYR A 308 7.81 1.42 11.78
C TYR A 308 7.31 0.80 13.06
N GLN A 309 6.85 1.62 14.02
CA GLN A 309 6.22 1.11 15.24
C GLN A 309 5.04 0.20 14.90
N SER A 310 4.13 0.64 14.02
CA SER A 310 2.97 -0.16 13.61
C SER A 310 3.38 -1.48 12.95
N THR A 311 4.38 -1.47 12.06
CA THR A 311 4.87 -2.68 11.39
C THR A 311 5.53 -3.65 12.36
N VAL A 312 6.38 -3.17 13.27
CA VAL A 312 7.02 -4.00 14.30
C VAL A 312 5.97 -4.68 15.17
N LEU A 313 4.95 -3.95 15.62
CA LEU A 313 3.87 -4.52 16.42
C LEU A 313 3.06 -5.56 15.65
N GLN A 314 2.83 -5.36 14.35
CA GLN A 314 2.16 -6.34 13.49
C GLN A 314 2.94 -7.65 13.37
N ILE A 315 4.27 -7.58 13.27
CA ILE A 315 5.14 -8.75 13.23
C ILE A 315 5.10 -9.45 14.60
N LEU A 316 5.30 -8.73 15.70
CA LEU A 316 5.27 -9.29 17.06
C LEU A 316 3.94 -9.96 17.39
N ALA A 317 2.83 -9.37 16.96
CA ALA A 317 1.49 -9.94 17.12
C ALA A 317 1.34 -11.32 16.46
N LYS A 318 2.07 -11.58 15.38
CA LYS A 318 2.06 -12.86 14.67
C LYS A 318 3.09 -13.84 15.22
N GLU A 319 4.30 -13.37 15.51
CA GLU A 319 5.44 -14.23 15.84
C GLU A 319 5.53 -14.56 17.33
N SER A 320 5.17 -13.61 18.22
CA SER A 320 5.38 -13.76 19.66
C SER A 320 4.52 -12.81 20.48
N VAL A 321 3.32 -13.28 20.85
CA VAL A 321 2.41 -12.57 21.76
C VAL A 321 3.09 -12.16 23.09
N PRO A 322 3.94 -12.99 23.74
CA PRO A 322 4.62 -12.58 24.98
C PRO A 322 5.57 -11.40 24.79
N GLN A 323 6.28 -11.32 23.66
CA GLN A 323 7.19 -10.21 23.38
C GLN A 323 6.42 -8.93 23.03
N LEU A 324 5.29 -9.06 22.33
CA LEU A 324 4.37 -7.94 22.12
C LEU A 324 3.89 -7.38 23.46
N GLN A 325 3.42 -8.25 24.37
CA GLN A 325 2.95 -7.82 25.69
C GLN A 325 4.03 -7.10 26.48
N ASN A 326 5.23 -7.68 26.58
CA ASN A 326 6.36 -7.05 27.27
C ASN A 326 6.71 -5.68 26.67
N LEU A 327 6.74 -5.54 25.34
CA LEU A 327 7.02 -4.26 24.69
C LEU A 327 5.92 -3.21 24.96
N LEU A 328 4.65 -3.62 24.98
CA LEU A 328 3.53 -2.73 25.28
C LEU A 328 3.53 -2.28 26.76
N GLU A 329 3.94 -3.16 27.68
CA GLU A 329 4.08 -2.84 29.10
C GLU A 329 5.24 -1.87 29.35
N THR A 330 6.39 -2.07 28.70
CA THR A 330 7.59 -1.26 28.92
C THR A 330 7.57 0.07 28.16
N GLU A 331 7.07 0.07 26.92
CA GLU A 331 7.20 1.21 25.99
C GLU A 331 5.88 1.69 25.39
N GLY A 332 4.74 1.14 25.81
CA GLY A 332 3.42 1.48 25.25
C GLY A 332 3.07 2.97 25.28
N GLN A 333 3.63 3.73 26.21
CA GLN A 333 3.45 5.19 26.29
C GLN A 333 3.98 5.97 25.07
N TYR A 334 4.90 5.37 24.30
CA TYR A 334 5.51 5.97 23.11
C TYR A 334 4.82 5.57 21.81
N LEU A 335 3.70 4.83 21.90
CA LEU A 335 2.92 4.43 20.74
C LEU A 335 2.35 5.66 20.02
N SER A 336 2.67 5.73 18.74
CA SER A 336 2.04 6.63 17.80
C SER A 336 0.55 6.27 17.60
N PRO A 337 -0.29 7.21 17.12
CA PRO A 337 -1.72 6.95 16.87
C PRO A 337 -2.01 5.73 15.99
N ILE A 338 -1.22 5.52 14.95
CA ILE A 338 -1.38 4.40 14.03
C ILE A 338 -1.05 3.08 14.73
N ALA A 339 0.07 3.05 15.45
CA ALA A 339 0.51 1.88 16.21
C ALA A 339 -0.49 1.51 17.31
N LEU A 340 -1.01 2.50 18.05
CA LEU A 340 -2.03 2.29 19.07
C LEU A 340 -3.34 1.72 18.48
N ARG A 341 -3.81 2.26 17.36
CA ARG A 341 -5.01 1.73 16.67
C ARG A 341 -4.82 0.27 16.27
N PHE A 342 -3.65 -0.08 15.72
CA PHE A 342 -3.32 -1.47 15.43
C PHE A 342 -3.41 -2.35 16.69
N VAL A 343 -2.79 -1.95 17.81
CA VAL A 343 -2.85 -2.69 19.07
C VAL A 343 -4.29 -2.87 19.53
N ILE A 344 -5.08 -1.80 19.52
CA ILE A 344 -6.49 -1.83 19.89
C ILE A 344 -7.27 -2.83 19.01
N ASP A 345 -7.10 -2.78 17.69
CA ASP A 345 -7.85 -3.63 16.78
C ASP A 345 -7.40 -5.09 16.83
N HIS A 346 -6.10 -5.34 16.96
CA HIS A 346 -5.56 -6.68 17.18
C HIS A 346 -6.08 -7.29 18.50
N MET A 347 -6.08 -6.51 19.57
CA MET A 347 -6.54 -6.97 20.88
C MET A 347 -8.07 -7.15 20.94
N LYS A 348 -8.87 -6.37 20.19
CA LYS A 348 -10.32 -6.63 20.02
C LYS A 348 -10.61 -8.00 19.39
N GLN A 349 -9.72 -8.47 18.51
CA GLN A 349 -9.84 -9.78 17.87
C GLN A 349 -9.36 -10.91 18.78
N SER A 350 -8.43 -10.63 19.69
CA SER A 350 -7.93 -11.58 20.68
C SER A 350 -8.98 -11.87 21.76
N ARG A 351 -9.17 -13.15 22.10
CA ARG A 351 -10.00 -13.57 23.25
C ARG A 351 -9.34 -13.28 24.61
N GLN A 352 -8.13 -12.73 24.63
CA GLN A 352 -7.35 -12.46 25.85
C GLN A 352 -7.66 -11.06 26.43
N GLU A 353 -8.87 -10.90 26.93
CA GLU A 353 -9.39 -9.62 27.44
C GLU A 353 -8.68 -9.11 28.70
N LYS A 354 -8.08 -10.00 29.52
CA LYS A 354 -7.31 -9.60 30.70
C LYS A 354 -6.04 -8.84 30.33
N GLY A 355 -5.26 -9.34 29.37
CA GLY A 355 -4.05 -8.64 28.90
C GLY A 355 -4.37 -7.31 28.23
N LEU A 356 -5.52 -7.21 27.55
CA LEU A 356 -6.01 -5.97 26.96
C LEU A 356 -6.27 -4.89 28.03
N LEU A 357 -6.82 -5.28 29.18
CA LEU A 357 -7.07 -4.37 30.29
C LEU A 357 -5.80 -3.95 31.01
N GLU A 358 -4.83 -4.83 31.17
CA GLU A 358 -3.51 -4.49 31.71
C GLU A 358 -2.79 -3.47 30.81
N ILE A 359 -2.77 -3.69 29.50
CA ILE A 359 -2.20 -2.75 28.53
C ILE A 359 -2.94 -1.41 28.56
N PHE A 360 -4.28 -1.41 28.57
CA PHE A 360 -5.04 -0.16 28.63
C PHE A 360 -4.85 0.58 29.95
N SER A 361 -4.79 -0.13 31.08
CA SER A 361 -4.50 0.47 32.38
C SER A 361 -3.11 1.13 32.38
N ASN A 362 -2.11 0.45 31.83
CA ASN A 362 -0.74 0.99 31.68
C ASN A 362 -0.70 2.22 30.74
N LEU A 363 -1.45 2.19 29.64
CA LEU A 363 -1.55 3.32 28.71
C LEU A 363 -2.27 4.53 29.32
N LEU A 364 -3.24 4.30 30.22
CA LEU A 364 -3.99 5.36 30.90
C LEU A 364 -3.25 5.97 32.11
N HIS A 365 -2.40 5.18 32.78
CA HIS A 365 -1.56 5.67 33.90
C HIS A 365 -0.51 6.69 33.46
N ASN A 366 -0.02 6.57 32.23
CA ASN A 366 0.81 7.58 31.61
C ASN A 366 -0.07 8.72 31.10
N ARG A 367 0.41 9.98 31.07
CA ARG A 367 -0.36 11.19 30.68
C ARG A 367 -0.79 11.17 29.20
N ALA A 368 -1.56 10.17 28.80
CA ALA A 368 -1.99 9.94 27.44
C ALA A 368 -2.75 11.16 26.93
N HIS A 369 -2.60 11.50 25.65
CA HIS A 369 -3.39 12.58 25.09
C HIS A 369 -4.89 12.21 25.13
N ALA A 370 -5.79 13.19 25.24
CA ALA A 370 -7.24 12.93 25.33
C ALA A 370 -7.80 12.08 24.18
N TRP A 371 -7.18 12.09 22.99
CA TRP A 371 -7.62 11.26 21.86
C TRP A 371 -7.29 9.77 22.08
N ILE A 372 -6.15 9.43 22.71
CA ILE A 372 -5.78 8.05 23.07
C ILE A 372 -6.83 7.47 24.01
N ARG A 373 -7.21 8.25 25.03
CA ARG A 373 -8.21 7.84 26.02
C ARG A 373 -9.60 7.67 25.40
N VAL A 374 -9.94 8.46 24.38
CA VAL A 374 -11.17 8.27 23.59
C VAL A 374 -11.13 6.97 22.79
N GLU A 375 -10.03 6.66 22.09
CA GLU A 375 -9.86 5.41 21.34
C GLU A 375 -9.96 4.19 22.29
N ILE A 376 -9.32 4.26 23.46
CA ILE A 376 -9.43 3.24 24.51
C ILE A 376 -10.89 3.09 24.98
N CYS A 377 -11.60 4.20 25.25
CA CYS A 377 -13.03 4.14 25.59
C CYS A 377 -13.86 3.42 24.53
N GLN A 378 -13.58 3.68 23.25
CA GLN A 378 -14.29 3.02 22.15
C GLN A 378 -13.97 1.52 22.04
N ALA A 379 -12.79 1.10 22.50
CA ALA A 379 -12.31 -0.27 22.47
C ALA A 379 -12.78 -1.13 23.66
N LEU A 380 -12.97 -0.53 24.84
CA LEU A 380 -13.34 -1.19 26.10
C LEU A 380 -14.71 -1.94 26.13
N PRO A 381 -15.65 -1.83 25.17
CA PRO A 381 -16.79 -2.74 25.10
C PRO A 381 -16.39 -4.17 24.69
N LEU A 382 -15.75 -4.88 25.62
CA LEU A 382 -15.25 -6.25 25.48
C LEU A 382 -16.38 -7.28 25.35
N SER A 383 -16.03 -8.47 24.87
CA SER A 383 -16.96 -9.54 24.49
C SER A 383 -17.47 -10.33 25.71
N SER A 384 -16.67 -10.50 26.76
CA SER A 384 -17.07 -11.24 27.98
C SER A 384 -18.00 -10.51 28.94
N GLY A 385 -18.32 -9.24 28.67
CA GLY A 385 -19.26 -8.45 29.48
C GLY A 385 -18.60 -7.49 30.49
N LEU A 386 -19.46 -6.73 31.17
CA LEU A 386 -19.11 -5.48 31.87
C LEU A 386 -18.12 -5.58 33.05
N SER A 387 -17.87 -6.75 33.65
CA SER A 387 -17.17 -6.78 34.95
C SER A 387 -15.70 -6.35 34.89
N LEU A 388 -15.03 -6.59 33.76
CA LEU A 388 -13.59 -6.43 33.62
C LEU A 388 -13.19 -5.00 33.17
N ALA A 389 -14.03 -4.33 32.39
CA ALA A 389 -13.78 -2.97 31.87
C ALA A 389 -14.54 -1.86 32.62
N ALA A 390 -15.48 -2.21 33.51
CA ALA A 390 -16.36 -1.23 34.18
C ALA A 390 -15.59 -0.23 35.04
N GLU A 391 -14.64 -0.70 35.87
CA GLU A 391 -13.88 0.18 36.77
C GLU A 391 -13.06 1.21 36.00
N LEU A 392 -12.42 0.79 34.89
CA LEU A 392 -11.64 1.65 34.02
C LEU A 392 -12.52 2.70 33.32
N LEU A 393 -13.68 2.29 32.81
CA LEU A 393 -14.66 3.18 32.16
C LEU A 393 -15.28 4.16 33.15
N ASP A 394 -15.56 3.75 34.39
CA ASP A 394 -16.13 4.60 35.43
C ASP A 394 -15.11 5.65 35.91
N SER A 395 -13.84 5.30 36.08
CA SER A 395 -12.78 6.28 36.36
C SER A 395 -12.67 7.30 35.22
N LEU A 396 -12.62 6.86 33.96
CA LEU A 396 -12.56 7.78 32.80
C LEU A 396 -13.82 8.64 32.64
N LEU A 397 -14.99 8.14 33.02
CA LEU A 397 -16.25 8.87 32.97
C LEU A 397 -16.34 9.98 34.03
N ASN A 398 -15.84 9.71 35.23
CA ASN A 398 -16.04 10.57 36.40
C ASN A 398 -14.84 11.48 36.69
N GLU A 399 -13.62 11.01 36.42
CA GLU A 399 -12.37 11.63 36.89
C GLU A 399 -11.56 12.28 35.75
N ASP A 400 -11.84 11.96 34.48
CA ASP A 400 -11.06 12.52 33.37
C ASP A 400 -11.32 14.03 33.16
N PRO A 401 -10.28 14.86 33.06
CA PRO A 401 -10.44 16.30 32.85
C PRO A 401 -11.02 16.66 31.49
N SER A 402 -10.93 15.78 30.48
CA SER A 402 -11.41 16.04 29.13
C SER A 402 -12.90 15.72 28.98
N PRO A 403 -13.76 16.68 28.58
CA PRO A 403 -15.18 16.41 28.31
C PRO A 403 -15.38 15.43 27.15
N MET A 404 -14.45 15.42 26.18
CA MET A 404 -14.49 14.50 25.05
C MET A 404 -14.28 13.03 25.50
N VAL A 405 -13.35 12.79 26.42
CA VAL A 405 -13.10 11.46 27.00
C VAL A 405 -14.29 11.00 27.81
N ARG A 406 -14.83 11.86 28.69
CA ARG A 406 -16.03 11.54 29.48
C ARG A 406 -17.24 11.20 28.60
N SER A 407 -17.42 11.91 27.48
CA SER A 407 -18.46 11.60 26.50
C SER A 407 -18.24 10.25 25.82
N ALA A 408 -17.01 9.93 25.44
CA ALA A 408 -16.66 8.64 24.84
C ALA A 408 -16.87 7.47 25.83
N ALA A 409 -16.44 7.63 27.09
CA ALA A 409 -16.67 6.68 28.17
C ALA A 409 -18.17 6.43 28.39
N ARG A 410 -18.99 7.50 28.44
CA ARG A 410 -20.45 7.39 28.56
C ARG A 410 -21.06 6.59 27.41
N ALA A 411 -20.63 6.88 26.17
CA ALA A 411 -21.09 6.16 24.99
C ALA A 411 -20.66 4.68 24.99
N ALA A 412 -19.48 4.37 25.54
CA ALA A 412 -18.99 3.00 25.70
C ALA A 412 -19.81 2.22 26.74
N VAL A 413 -20.07 2.81 27.91
CA VAL A 413 -20.94 2.22 28.95
C VAL A 413 -22.34 1.94 28.41
N GLN A 414 -22.92 2.87 27.64
CA GLN A 414 -24.22 2.66 26.99
C GLN A 414 -24.18 1.52 25.97
N ARG A 415 -23.12 1.41 25.16
CA ARG A 415 -22.93 0.32 24.21
C ARG A 415 -22.81 -1.04 24.90
N SER A 416 -22.04 -1.13 25.99
CA SER A 416 -21.90 -2.36 26.77
C SER A 416 -23.22 -2.81 27.40
N ARG A 417 -24.02 -1.87 27.94
CA ARG A 417 -25.38 -2.16 28.44
C ARG A 417 -26.31 -2.68 27.34
N ARG A 418 -26.25 -2.10 26.14
CA ARG A 418 -27.04 -2.56 24.99
C ARG A 418 -26.69 -3.98 24.55
N LYS A 419 -25.38 -4.31 24.48
CA LYS A 419 -24.91 -5.67 24.17
C LYS A 419 -25.42 -6.70 25.18
N GLN A 420 -25.49 -6.36 26.46
CA GLN A 420 -26.04 -7.25 27.49
C GLN A 420 -27.57 -7.40 27.44
N SER A 421 -28.27 -6.36 26.99
CA SER A 421 -29.74 -6.41 26.84
C SER A 421 -30.22 -7.12 25.57
N MET A 422 -29.31 -7.50 24.65
CA MET A 422 -29.69 -8.32 23.50
C MET A 422 -29.87 -9.77 23.95
N PRO A 423 -31.05 -10.39 23.70
CA PRO A 423 -31.25 -11.79 24.02
C PRO A 423 -30.25 -12.63 23.23
N GLN A 424 -29.53 -13.52 23.92
CA GLN A 424 -28.73 -14.55 23.28
C GLN A 424 -29.65 -15.32 22.32
N THR A 425 -29.47 -15.12 21.01
CA THR A 425 -30.04 -16.02 20.02
C THR A 425 -29.50 -17.40 20.35
N ARG A 426 -30.41 -18.29 20.77
CA ARG A 426 -30.19 -19.70 21.04
C ARG A 426 -29.34 -20.31 19.92
N SER A 427 -28.06 -20.52 20.19
CA SER A 427 -27.31 -21.61 19.59
C SER A 427 -27.63 -22.84 20.45
N ASP A 428 -28.67 -23.56 20.08
CA ASP A 428 -28.84 -24.99 20.37
C ASP A 428 -29.99 -25.52 19.51
N GLY A 429 -29.68 -26.45 18.60
CA GLY A 429 -30.66 -27.36 18.00
C GLY A 429 -30.61 -27.55 16.48
N THR A 430 -29.48 -28.02 15.93
CA THR A 430 -29.31 -29.36 15.29
C THR A 430 -27.91 -29.50 14.73
#